data_AF-G2YWZ0-F1
#
_entry.id   AF-G2YWZ0-F1
#
_cell.length_a   1.000
_cell.length_b   1.000
_cell.length_c   1.000
_cell.angle_alpha   90.00
_cell.angle_beta   90.00
_cell.angle_gamma   90.00
#
_symmetry.space_group_name_H-M   'P 1'
#
loop_
_entity.id
_entity.type
_entity.pdbx_description
1 polymer ?
#
loop_
_entity_poly.entity_id
_entity_poly.type
_entity_poly.pdbx_seq_one_letter_code
_entity_poly.pdbx_strand_id
1 'polypeptide(L)'
;MSGVSTPRKAAKPKYRTVEEVQRAAPGLEIPEAFAPILDMTGPGQKLLTSTSGILTPTAGLPKTENVEQIENRKLARRAQNDLSAFVEEWKNLEERKAYTEMELIQQQQELDEEQRQYEQMKLFAESIQGIAKAVQDGQWDPVIEALKTVDGLDISGANEELSNIAVAAVHPFLRQATEGWQPLEDPKLNGMVPNLYKIRHILGAVTNEKAIVGQDSFMNASHKNRVKSTTPYESMIYKIVFPKIVSSINKSWDVYNPAPVLAFLDAWQGLLPKFVGSQILDQAIVGRLNDAVSSWNPKKRRNHELPHLWLFPWLQHLSTYHADPKSSTGLVSDVKRKFRHLIDSWDFHRGVIPGLSQWREVLCPSPKNDAWTPLIMNHVLPSMAKFLKNEKNFRVDPNDQSPYMASLQGVLAWKDILKPRVVGQVIVDTVFPMWHHVLHQWLTIVGPNEEIGQWFEWWRDGVFPAEIKELNAIQEEFEKGHEMIKNALRLGEKVGNLPAPESPSVSSHPVKPATVQPPKKVQAAEEVSFRDRVEDWCIENDLQFVPEKKVLHSAGPLYRVTAQGNGKGGVLVYFRGERLVALQSRGGAREKMEVGIEWEGEEGRDVLLGMAWSGVK
;
A
#
# COMPACT_ATOMS: atom_id res chain seq x y z
N MET A 1 16.82 -66.82 -14.75
CA MET A 1 17.53 -67.68 -13.78
C MET A 1 16.49 -68.15 -12.78
N SER A 2 15.74 -69.22 -13.04
CA SER A 2 16.14 -70.64 -13.03
C SER A 2 16.62 -71.09 -11.65
N GLY A 3 15.67 -71.50 -10.81
CA GLY A 3 15.87 -72.36 -9.65
C GLY A 3 14.71 -73.35 -9.62
N VAL A 4 14.85 -74.46 -10.34
CA VAL A 4 13.92 -75.59 -10.33
C VAL A 4 13.91 -76.16 -8.92
N SER A 5 12.77 -76.10 -8.23
CA SER A 5 12.56 -76.86 -6.98
C SER A 5 11.44 -77.87 -7.21
N THR A 6 11.84 -79.14 -7.11
CA THR A 6 11.05 -80.38 -7.15
C THR A 6 9.69 -80.26 -6.45
N PRO A 7 8.64 -80.96 -6.94
CA PRO A 7 7.36 -81.01 -6.24
C PRO A 7 7.59 -81.63 -4.86
N ARG A 8 7.44 -80.81 -3.82
CA ARG A 8 7.41 -81.30 -2.43
C ARG A 8 6.32 -82.38 -2.41
N LYS A 9 6.74 -83.63 -2.15
CA LYS A 9 5.82 -84.73 -1.84
C LYS A 9 4.76 -84.16 -0.89
N ALA A 10 3.50 -84.18 -1.32
CA ALA A 10 2.38 -83.79 -0.47
C ALA A 10 2.61 -84.43 0.89
N ALA A 11 2.72 -83.61 1.93
CA ALA A 11 2.95 -84.10 3.27
C ALA A 11 1.91 -85.19 3.52
N LYS A 12 2.37 -86.40 3.89
CA LYS A 12 1.45 -87.49 4.24
C LYS A 12 0.40 -86.90 5.17
N PRO A 13 -0.91 -87.09 4.92
CA PRO A 13 -1.94 -86.51 5.75
C PRO A 13 -1.67 -86.88 7.20
N LYS A 14 -1.30 -85.90 8.02
CA LYS A 14 -1.25 -86.06 9.47
C LYS A 14 -2.70 -86.06 9.90
N TYR A 15 -3.24 -87.26 10.12
CA TYR A 15 -4.55 -87.44 10.71
C TYR A 15 -4.51 -86.84 12.12
N ARG A 16 -5.23 -85.74 12.33
CA ARG A 16 -5.47 -85.19 13.66
C ARG A 16 -6.65 -85.93 14.27
N THR A 17 -6.54 -86.28 15.55
CA THR A 17 -7.62 -86.94 16.28
C THR A 17 -8.77 -85.94 16.51
N VAL A 18 -9.97 -86.45 16.73
CA VAL A 18 -11.17 -85.63 17.04
C VAL A 18 -10.93 -84.75 18.28
N GLU A 19 -10.18 -85.25 19.25
CA GLU A 19 -9.74 -84.50 20.44
C GLU A 19 -8.76 -83.37 20.12
N GLU A 20 -7.85 -83.54 19.15
CA GLU A 20 -6.96 -82.47 18.69
C GLU A 20 -7.72 -81.38 17.91
N VAL A 21 -8.80 -81.75 17.21
CA VAL A 21 -9.70 -80.80 16.54
C VAL A 21 -10.54 -80.04 17.55
N GLN A 22 -11.09 -80.70 18.57
CA GLN A 22 -11.80 -80.05 19.68
C GLN A 22 -10.87 -79.14 20.52
N ARG A 23 -9.60 -79.52 20.71
CA ARG A 23 -8.61 -78.70 21.41
C ARG A 23 -8.16 -77.48 20.58
N ALA A 24 -8.18 -77.59 19.25
CA ALA A 24 -7.88 -76.49 18.34
C ALA A 24 -9.09 -75.58 18.04
N ALA A 25 -10.32 -76.06 18.28
CA ALA A 25 -11.59 -75.37 18.06
C ALA A 25 -12.50 -75.52 19.30
N PRO A 26 -12.26 -74.75 20.37
CA PRO A 26 -13.07 -74.81 21.58
C PRO A 26 -14.50 -74.34 21.27
N GLY A 27 -15.49 -75.20 21.55
CA GLY A 27 -16.92 -74.93 21.29
C GLY A 27 -17.52 -75.67 20.08
N LEU A 28 -16.73 -76.51 19.38
CA LEU A 28 -17.26 -77.40 18.34
C LEU A 28 -18.01 -78.58 18.98
N GLU A 29 -19.34 -78.49 19.04
CA GLU A 29 -20.21 -79.60 19.46
C GLU A 29 -20.28 -80.66 18.35
N ILE A 30 -19.38 -81.64 18.41
CA ILE A 30 -19.49 -82.84 17.59
C ILE A 30 -20.47 -83.79 18.30
N PRO A 31 -21.58 -84.21 17.67
CA PRO A 31 -22.51 -85.14 18.29
C PRO A 31 -21.80 -86.41 18.78
N GLU A 32 -22.14 -86.86 20.00
CA GLU A 32 -21.53 -88.00 20.71
C GLU A 32 -21.53 -89.32 19.89
N ALA A 33 -22.38 -89.39 18.86
CA ALA A 33 -22.43 -90.47 17.86
C ALA A 33 -21.14 -90.65 17.03
N PHE A 34 -20.25 -89.65 16.96
CA PHE A 34 -18.99 -89.73 16.21
C PHE A 34 -17.75 -90.07 17.06
N ALA A 35 -17.87 -90.06 18.40
CA ALA A 35 -16.78 -90.42 19.31
C ALA A 35 -16.34 -91.91 19.27
N PRO A 36 -17.22 -92.92 19.08
CA PRO A 36 -16.82 -94.32 19.14
C PRO A 36 -16.18 -94.87 17.85
N ILE A 37 -16.19 -94.12 16.74
CA ILE A 37 -15.70 -94.62 15.43
C ILE A 37 -14.19 -94.41 15.25
N LEU A 38 -13.49 -93.79 16.21
CA LEU A 38 -12.08 -93.46 16.03
C LEU A 38 -11.22 -93.50 17.30
N ASP A 39 -11.36 -94.56 18.11
CA ASP A 39 -10.29 -94.98 19.03
C ASP A 39 -9.59 -96.21 18.45
N MET A 40 -8.44 -95.97 17.79
CA MET A 40 -7.48 -97.01 17.39
C MET A 40 -6.14 -96.79 18.08
N THR A 41 -6.16 -96.46 19.36
CA THR A 41 -4.96 -96.47 20.22
C THR A 41 -5.08 -97.53 21.30
N GLY A 42 -5.08 -98.80 20.90
CA GLY A 42 -4.87 -99.90 21.82
C GLY A 42 -4.39 -101.17 21.13
N PRO A 43 -3.22 -101.74 21.48
CA PRO A 43 -2.93 -103.11 21.15
C PRO A 43 -3.43 -104.02 22.28
N GLY A 44 -4.64 -104.58 22.12
CA GLY A 44 -5.00 -105.78 22.88
C GLY A 44 -6.49 -106.15 23.00
N GLN A 45 -7.05 -106.76 21.94
CA GLN A 45 -8.14 -107.78 21.86
C GLN A 45 -9.17 -107.42 20.77
N LYS A 46 -9.01 -107.99 19.56
CA LYS A 46 -9.62 -109.23 19.03
C LYS A 46 -11.12 -109.00 18.69
N LEU A 47 -11.51 -108.89 17.43
CA LEU A 47 -11.49 -109.98 16.44
C LEU A 47 -11.20 -109.52 15.00
N LEU A 48 -10.68 -110.49 14.25
CA LEU A 48 -10.09 -110.47 12.90
C LEU A 48 -11.19 -110.21 11.84
N THR A 49 -10.95 -109.51 10.74
CA THR A 49 -10.13 -110.03 9.64
C THR A 49 -9.60 -108.91 8.72
N SER A 50 -8.29 -108.94 8.55
CA SER A 50 -7.35 -108.17 7.74
C SER A 50 -7.80 -107.67 6.35
N THR A 51 -7.58 -106.38 6.07
CA THR A 51 -7.47 -105.81 4.70
C THR A 51 -6.34 -104.78 4.60
N SER A 52 -5.11 -105.19 4.93
CA SER A 52 -3.91 -104.46 4.53
C SER A 52 -3.45 -104.95 3.15
N GLY A 53 -3.91 -104.31 2.09
CA GLY A 53 -3.49 -104.64 0.72
C GLY A 53 -4.24 -103.97 -0.44
N ILE A 54 -4.73 -102.72 -0.29
CA ILE A 54 -5.60 -102.07 -1.31
C ILE A 54 -5.00 -100.76 -1.85
N LEU A 55 -3.71 -100.72 -2.22
CA LEU A 55 -3.17 -99.60 -3.02
C LEU A 55 -2.01 -100.03 -3.95
N THR A 56 -2.19 -101.07 -4.76
CA THR A 56 -1.34 -101.30 -5.95
C THR A 56 -2.15 -102.00 -7.05
N PRO A 57 -2.36 -101.38 -8.23
CA PRO A 57 -3.22 -101.93 -9.27
C PRO A 57 -2.45 -102.94 -10.12
N THR A 58 -2.83 -104.22 -10.09
CA THR A 58 -2.42 -105.17 -11.13
C THR A 58 -3.64 -105.98 -11.56
N ALA A 59 -3.89 -105.96 -12.87
CA ALA A 59 -5.06 -106.52 -13.53
C ALA A 59 -5.19 -108.03 -13.34
N GLY A 60 -6.40 -108.50 -13.01
CA GLY A 60 -6.74 -109.93 -13.01
C GLY A 60 -7.97 -110.28 -12.17
N LEU A 61 -9.16 -110.16 -12.80
CA LEU A 61 -10.48 -110.75 -12.49
C LEU A 61 -11.09 -110.67 -11.05
N PRO A 62 -12.42 -110.55 -10.95
CA PRO A 62 -13.12 -109.98 -9.79
C PRO A 62 -13.25 -110.99 -8.64
N LYS A 63 -12.64 -110.68 -7.49
CA LYS A 63 -13.05 -111.26 -6.21
C LYS A 63 -14.00 -110.29 -5.53
N THR A 64 -15.23 -110.75 -5.40
CA THR A 64 -16.35 -110.11 -4.71
C THR A 64 -15.91 -109.51 -3.37
N GLU A 65 -15.90 -108.19 -3.32
CA GLU A 65 -15.79 -107.42 -2.08
C GLU A 65 -16.93 -107.82 -1.15
N ASN A 66 -16.62 -108.10 0.12
CA ASN A 66 -17.65 -108.29 1.14
C ASN A 66 -18.46 -106.99 1.27
N VAL A 67 -19.79 -107.10 1.17
CA VAL A 67 -20.76 -106.00 1.25
C VAL A 67 -20.48 -105.11 2.48
N GLU A 68 -20.14 -105.72 3.61
CA GLU A 68 -19.82 -105.03 4.88
C GLU A 68 -18.62 -104.08 4.79
N GLN A 69 -17.58 -104.39 4.00
CA GLN A 69 -16.39 -103.52 3.88
C GLN A 69 -16.67 -102.30 2.98
N ILE A 70 -17.50 -102.48 1.95
CA ILE A 70 -17.98 -101.37 1.11
C ILE A 70 -18.91 -100.48 1.94
N GLU A 71 -19.79 -101.07 2.74
CA GLU A 71 -20.72 -100.35 3.62
C GLU A 71 -19.99 -99.58 4.71
N ASN A 72 -18.99 -100.19 5.37
CA ASN A 72 -18.15 -99.50 6.36
C ASN A 72 -17.32 -98.37 5.73
N ARG A 73 -16.81 -98.55 4.50
CA ARG A 73 -16.10 -97.47 3.78
C ARG A 73 -17.04 -96.34 3.36
N LYS A 74 -18.29 -96.67 2.98
CA LYS A 74 -19.33 -95.67 2.68
C LYS A 74 -19.76 -94.92 3.95
N LEU A 75 -19.89 -95.62 5.08
CA LEU A 75 -20.22 -95.03 6.38
C LEU A 75 -19.09 -94.12 6.88
N ALA A 76 -17.84 -94.55 6.80
CA ALA A 76 -16.67 -93.73 7.15
C ALA A 76 -16.54 -92.51 6.25
N ARG A 77 -16.84 -92.61 4.95
CA ARG A 77 -16.86 -91.46 4.03
C ARG A 77 -18.01 -90.49 4.34
N ARG A 78 -19.20 -90.98 4.69
CA ARG A 78 -20.29 -90.12 5.15
C ARG A 78 -19.91 -89.40 6.44
N ALA A 79 -19.40 -90.12 7.44
CA ALA A 79 -18.93 -89.53 8.68
C ALA A 79 -17.79 -88.51 8.48
N GLN A 80 -16.86 -88.77 7.54
CA GLN A 80 -15.82 -87.81 7.19
C GLN A 80 -16.37 -86.56 6.51
N ASN A 81 -17.35 -86.72 5.60
CA ASN A 81 -18.03 -85.60 4.95
C ASN A 81 -18.85 -84.77 5.96
N ASP A 82 -19.55 -85.43 6.87
CA ASP A 82 -20.33 -84.80 7.95
C ASP A 82 -19.40 -84.03 8.89
N LEU A 83 -18.24 -84.61 9.27
CA LEU A 83 -17.23 -83.93 10.08
C LEU A 83 -16.63 -82.73 9.35
N SER A 84 -16.33 -82.84 8.05
CA SER A 84 -15.87 -81.67 7.28
C SER A 84 -16.93 -80.59 7.18
N ALA A 85 -18.21 -80.95 7.06
CA ALA A 85 -19.32 -80.00 7.05
C ALA A 85 -19.42 -79.27 8.40
N PHE A 86 -19.33 -79.97 9.53
CA PHE A 86 -19.32 -79.33 10.86
C PHE A 86 -18.11 -78.41 11.07
N VAL A 87 -16.93 -78.77 10.57
CA VAL A 87 -15.73 -77.92 10.65
C VAL A 87 -15.87 -76.67 9.76
N GLU A 88 -16.47 -76.79 8.57
CA GLU A 88 -16.76 -75.65 7.69
C GLU A 88 -17.83 -74.73 8.29
N GLU A 89 -18.89 -75.28 8.87
CA GLU A 89 -19.91 -74.51 9.59
C GLU A 89 -19.33 -73.78 10.80
N TRP A 90 -18.46 -74.42 11.57
CA TRP A 90 -17.77 -73.79 12.68
C TRP A 90 -16.84 -72.66 12.23
N LYS A 91 -16.08 -72.86 11.14
CA LYS A 91 -15.26 -71.78 10.57
C LYS A 91 -16.11 -70.63 10.07
N ASN A 92 -17.21 -70.92 9.38
CA ASN A 92 -18.16 -69.89 8.94
C ASN A 92 -18.78 -69.15 10.12
N LEU A 93 -19.05 -69.83 11.25
CA LEU A 93 -19.53 -69.22 12.48
C LEU A 93 -18.46 -68.34 13.14
N GLU A 94 -17.22 -68.79 13.21
CA GLU A 94 -16.11 -68.00 13.77
C GLU A 94 -15.79 -66.78 12.92
N GLU A 95 -15.80 -66.92 11.58
CA GLU A 95 -15.64 -65.80 10.64
C GLU A 95 -16.79 -64.79 10.78
N ARG A 96 -18.05 -65.25 10.90
CA ARG A 96 -19.19 -64.38 11.16
C ARG A 96 -19.08 -63.68 12.52
N LYS A 97 -18.65 -64.39 13.56
CA LYS A 97 -18.44 -63.82 14.89
C LYS A 97 -17.36 -62.74 14.85
N ALA A 98 -16.22 -63.00 14.20
CA ALA A 98 -15.16 -62.02 14.02
C ALA A 98 -15.62 -60.80 13.20
N TYR A 99 -16.44 -61.03 12.17
CA TYR A 99 -17.04 -59.96 11.38
C TYR A 99 -18.01 -59.10 12.21
N THR A 100 -18.89 -59.72 12.99
CA THR A 100 -19.80 -59.01 13.91
C THR A 100 -19.04 -58.28 15.01
N GLU A 101 -17.96 -58.85 15.53
CA GLU A 101 -17.10 -58.19 16.53
C GLU A 101 -16.39 -56.97 15.93
N MET A 102 -15.91 -57.06 14.69
CA MET A 102 -15.38 -55.92 13.94
C MET A 102 -16.42 -54.83 13.71
N GLU A 103 -17.63 -55.17 13.26
CA GLU A 103 -18.73 -54.21 13.09
C GLU A 103 -19.12 -53.56 14.42
N LEU A 104 -19.14 -54.32 15.51
CA LEU A 104 -19.44 -53.80 16.86
C LEU A 104 -18.38 -52.81 17.31
N ILE A 105 -17.09 -53.11 17.10
CA ILE A 105 -16.00 -52.18 17.42
C ILE A 105 -16.11 -50.91 16.57
N GLN A 106 -16.41 -51.04 15.28
CA GLN A 106 -16.60 -49.88 14.40
C GLN A 106 -17.77 -49.00 14.87
N GLN A 107 -18.93 -49.60 15.15
CA GLN A 107 -20.09 -48.86 15.65
C GLN A 107 -19.83 -48.19 17.00
N GLN A 108 -19.08 -48.83 17.90
CA GLN A 108 -18.67 -48.21 19.15
C GLN A 108 -17.77 -46.99 18.91
N GLN A 109 -16.82 -47.06 17.98
CA GLN A 109 -15.97 -45.92 17.63
C GLN A 109 -16.78 -44.76 17.03
N GLU A 110 -17.73 -45.06 16.14
CA GLU A 110 -18.66 -44.07 15.58
C GLU A 110 -19.51 -43.42 16.68
N LEU A 111 -20.06 -44.20 17.61
CA LEU A 111 -20.80 -43.68 18.77
C LEU A 111 -19.93 -42.80 19.68
N ASP A 112 -18.68 -43.19 19.95
CA ASP A 112 -17.75 -42.43 20.79
C ASP A 112 -17.35 -41.10 20.12
N GLU A 113 -17.26 -41.06 18.79
CA GLU A 113 -17.02 -39.83 18.01
C GLU A 113 -18.25 -38.91 18.02
N GLU A 114 -19.44 -39.46 17.78
CA GLU A 114 -20.70 -38.70 17.84
C GLU A 114 -20.97 -38.15 19.25
N GLN A 115 -20.73 -38.94 20.30
CA GLN A 115 -20.87 -38.49 21.69
C GLN A 115 -19.93 -37.31 22.01
N ARG A 116 -18.67 -37.38 21.56
CA ARG A 116 -17.72 -36.25 21.71
C ARG A 116 -18.20 -35.00 21.00
N GLN A 117 -18.73 -35.12 19.77
CA GLN A 117 -19.30 -33.97 19.04
C GLN A 117 -20.54 -33.42 19.73
N TYR A 118 -21.41 -34.28 20.25
CA TYR A 118 -22.60 -33.88 21.01
C TYR A 118 -22.24 -33.13 22.29
N GLU A 119 -21.27 -33.63 23.07
CA GLU A 119 -20.79 -32.96 24.28
C GLU A 119 -20.18 -31.59 23.97
N GLN A 120 -19.36 -31.48 22.92
CA GLN A 120 -18.81 -30.20 22.46
C GLN A 120 -19.93 -29.21 22.07
N MET A 121 -20.92 -29.66 21.29
CA MET A 121 -22.03 -28.81 20.86
C MET A 121 -22.96 -28.43 22.02
N LYS A 122 -23.11 -29.31 23.01
CA LYS A 122 -23.85 -29.00 24.25
C LYS A 122 -23.14 -27.92 25.07
N LEU A 123 -21.82 -28.03 25.26
CA LEU A 123 -21.02 -27.01 25.95
C LEU A 123 -21.07 -25.66 25.22
N PHE A 124 -21.05 -25.68 23.89
CA PHE A 124 -21.22 -24.50 23.06
C PHE A 124 -22.59 -23.83 23.29
N ALA A 125 -23.68 -24.62 23.27
CA ALA A 125 -25.03 -24.12 23.52
C ALA A 125 -25.21 -23.54 24.93
N GLU A 126 -24.70 -24.22 25.96
CA GLU A 126 -24.72 -23.74 27.35
C GLU A 126 -23.94 -22.41 27.50
N SER A 127 -22.79 -22.31 26.84
CA SER A 127 -21.98 -21.09 26.83
C SER A 127 -22.69 -19.92 26.13
N ILE A 128 -23.36 -20.16 24.99
CA ILE A 128 -24.17 -19.15 24.31
C ILE A 128 -25.34 -18.69 25.19
N GLN A 129 -26.00 -19.62 25.88
CA GLN A 129 -27.08 -19.27 26.80
C GLN A 129 -26.57 -18.41 27.97
N GLY A 130 -25.36 -18.72 28.47
CA GLY A 130 -24.65 -17.89 29.44
C GLY A 130 -24.35 -16.48 28.92
N ILE A 131 -23.86 -16.36 27.68
CA ILE A 131 -23.63 -15.07 27.01
C ILE A 131 -24.93 -14.28 26.89
N ALA A 132 -26.01 -14.92 26.40
CA ALA A 132 -27.30 -14.26 26.21
C ALA A 132 -27.85 -13.70 27.53
N LYS A 133 -27.69 -14.44 28.64
CA LYS A 133 -28.08 -13.96 29.97
C LYS A 133 -27.20 -12.80 30.45
N ALA A 134 -25.88 -12.90 30.31
CA ALA A 134 -24.97 -11.82 30.68
C ALA A 134 -25.20 -10.53 29.88
N VAL A 135 -25.58 -10.64 28.61
CA VAL A 135 -26.00 -9.50 27.77
C VAL A 135 -27.28 -8.86 28.30
N GLN A 136 -28.27 -9.66 28.71
CA GLN A 136 -29.52 -9.14 29.31
C GLN A 136 -29.26 -8.45 30.65
N ASP A 137 -28.34 -8.99 31.45
CA ASP A 137 -27.93 -8.43 32.74
C ASP A 137 -27.01 -7.20 32.60
N GLY A 138 -26.57 -6.87 31.38
CA GLY A 138 -25.73 -5.71 31.10
C GLY A 138 -24.28 -5.86 31.59
N GLN A 139 -23.77 -7.09 31.71
CA GLN A 139 -22.42 -7.35 32.22
C GLN A 139 -21.41 -7.56 31.08
N TRP A 140 -20.50 -6.60 30.89
CA TRP A 140 -19.51 -6.63 29.80
C TRP A 140 -18.42 -7.70 30.00
N ASP A 141 -17.77 -7.74 31.16
CA ASP A 141 -16.62 -8.64 31.39
C ASP A 141 -17.00 -10.14 31.29
N PRO A 142 -18.14 -10.60 31.84
CA PRO A 142 -18.56 -11.99 31.69
C PRO A 142 -18.83 -12.39 30.24
N VAL A 143 -19.33 -11.47 29.41
CA VAL A 143 -19.53 -11.72 27.97
C VAL A 143 -18.20 -11.94 27.26
N ILE A 144 -17.19 -11.13 27.56
CA ILE A 144 -15.87 -11.24 26.94
C ILE A 144 -15.15 -12.52 27.36
N GLU A 145 -15.21 -12.88 28.65
CA GLU A 145 -14.62 -14.13 29.13
C GLU A 145 -15.33 -15.36 28.54
N ALA A 146 -16.66 -15.35 28.46
CA ALA A 146 -17.42 -16.43 27.84
C ALA A 146 -17.10 -16.59 26.34
N LEU A 147 -16.93 -15.48 25.60
CA LEU A 147 -16.52 -15.52 24.20
C LEU A 147 -15.12 -16.14 24.01
N LYS A 148 -14.17 -15.85 24.92
CA LYS A 148 -12.84 -16.49 24.89
C LYS A 148 -12.90 -17.97 25.21
N THR A 149 -13.75 -18.38 26.15
CA THR A 149 -13.90 -19.81 26.47
C THR A 149 -14.46 -20.61 25.29
N VAL A 150 -15.38 -20.00 24.53
CA VAL A 150 -15.99 -20.63 23.36
C VAL A 150 -15.00 -20.71 22.19
N ASP A 151 -14.13 -19.72 22.03
CA ASP A 151 -13.06 -19.74 21.02
C ASP A 151 -12.01 -20.86 21.26
N GLY A 152 -11.84 -21.29 22.51
CA GLY A 152 -11.01 -22.45 22.84
C GLY A 152 -11.64 -23.81 22.50
N LEU A 153 -12.95 -23.83 22.18
CA LEU A 153 -13.64 -25.02 21.70
C LEU A 153 -13.50 -25.05 20.18
N ASP A 154 -12.52 -25.81 19.69
CA ASP A 154 -12.12 -25.90 18.27
C ASP A 154 -13.21 -26.62 17.42
N ILE A 155 -14.41 -26.03 17.34
CA ILE A 155 -15.58 -26.58 16.65
C ILE A 155 -15.47 -26.22 15.16
N SER A 156 -15.05 -27.20 14.35
CA SER A 156 -14.96 -27.07 12.90
C SER A 156 -16.28 -26.60 12.29
N GLY A 157 -16.27 -25.42 11.63
CA GLY A 157 -17.43 -24.84 10.95
C GLY A 157 -18.22 -23.80 11.75
N ALA A 158 -18.04 -23.71 13.08
CA ALA A 158 -18.76 -22.76 13.93
C ALA A 158 -18.16 -21.33 13.93
N ASN A 159 -17.02 -21.10 13.27
CA ASN A 159 -16.33 -19.80 13.33
C ASN A 159 -17.14 -18.64 12.76
N GLU A 160 -17.91 -18.86 11.69
CA GLU A 160 -18.76 -17.82 11.12
C GLU A 160 -19.97 -17.52 12.03
N GLU A 161 -20.59 -18.56 12.57
CA GLU A 161 -21.71 -18.43 13.53
C GLU A 161 -21.25 -17.77 14.83
N LEU A 162 -20.09 -18.17 15.37
CA LEU A 162 -19.46 -17.56 16.53
C LEU A 162 -19.15 -16.08 16.29
N SER A 163 -18.68 -15.71 15.09
CA SER A 163 -18.46 -14.31 14.75
C SER A 163 -19.76 -13.49 14.74
N ASN A 164 -20.85 -14.07 14.24
CA ASN A 164 -22.16 -13.44 14.24
C ASN A 164 -22.71 -13.28 15.66
N ILE A 165 -22.56 -14.32 16.50
CA ILE A 165 -22.96 -14.31 17.91
C ILE A 165 -22.13 -13.28 18.70
N ALA A 166 -20.81 -13.24 18.49
CA ALA A 166 -19.92 -12.28 19.12
C ALA A 166 -20.30 -10.85 18.77
N VAL A 167 -20.57 -10.57 17.49
CA VAL A 167 -21.05 -9.26 17.03
C VAL A 167 -22.39 -8.92 17.68
N ALA A 168 -23.34 -9.87 17.73
CA ALA A 168 -24.64 -9.64 18.37
C ALA A 168 -24.53 -9.38 19.88
N ALA A 169 -23.62 -10.07 20.57
CA ALA A 169 -23.37 -9.88 22.00
C ALA A 169 -22.69 -8.53 22.31
N VAL A 170 -21.75 -8.09 21.48
CA VAL A 170 -21.02 -6.82 21.66
C VAL A 170 -21.84 -5.61 21.24
N HIS A 171 -22.72 -5.74 20.24
CA HIS A 171 -23.51 -4.65 19.67
C HIS A 171 -24.24 -3.76 20.69
N PRO A 172 -25.03 -4.28 21.67
CA PRO A 172 -25.74 -3.44 22.63
C PRO A 172 -24.79 -2.60 23.50
N PHE A 173 -23.68 -3.18 23.95
CA PHE A 173 -22.67 -2.47 24.75
C PHE A 173 -21.97 -1.39 23.95
N LEU A 174 -21.58 -1.70 22.72
CA LEU A 174 -20.93 -0.73 21.82
C LEU A 174 -21.89 0.42 21.50
N ARG A 175 -23.17 0.13 21.27
CA ARG A 175 -24.20 1.16 21.04
C ARG A 175 -24.34 2.08 22.25
N GLN A 176 -24.45 1.52 23.46
CA GLN A 176 -24.57 2.30 24.68
C GLN A 176 -23.31 3.12 24.98
N ALA A 177 -22.13 2.52 24.84
CA ALA A 177 -20.85 3.20 25.09
C ALA A 177 -20.57 4.35 24.11
N THR A 178 -21.14 4.31 22.90
CA THR A 178 -20.99 5.36 21.90
C THR A 178 -22.02 6.49 22.02
N GLU A 179 -22.98 6.39 22.95
CA GLU A 179 -23.86 7.50 23.32
C GLU A 179 -23.07 8.56 24.10
N GLY A 180 -22.94 9.76 23.52
CA GLY A 180 -22.14 10.84 24.11
C GLY A 180 -20.63 10.70 23.97
N TRP A 181 -20.12 9.61 23.37
CA TRP A 181 -18.70 9.40 23.19
C TRP A 181 -18.04 10.46 22.30
N GLN A 182 -16.91 10.98 22.77
CA GLN A 182 -16.00 11.85 22.04
C GLN A 182 -14.70 11.10 21.71
N PRO A 183 -14.56 10.55 20.48
CA PRO A 183 -13.42 9.74 20.08
C PRO A 183 -12.04 10.40 20.23
N LEU A 184 -11.98 11.72 20.15
CA LEU A 184 -10.73 12.48 20.22
C LEU A 184 -10.27 12.77 21.65
N GLU A 185 -11.18 12.76 22.62
CA GLU A 185 -10.85 12.96 24.05
C GLU A 185 -10.57 11.62 24.73
N ASP A 186 -11.40 10.61 24.46
CA ASP A 186 -11.21 9.24 24.93
C ASP A 186 -11.13 8.26 23.76
N PRO A 187 -9.94 8.02 23.20
CA PRO A 187 -9.76 7.11 22.08
C PRO A 187 -9.99 5.65 22.47
N LYS A 188 -9.98 5.30 23.77
CA LYS A 188 -10.08 3.91 24.25
C LYS A 188 -11.51 3.47 24.58
N LEU A 189 -12.51 4.33 24.38
CA LEU A 189 -13.93 4.05 24.63
C LEU A 189 -14.14 3.42 26.02
N ASN A 190 -13.79 4.15 27.08
CA ASN A 190 -13.84 3.73 28.48
C ASN A 190 -13.09 2.41 28.77
N GLY A 191 -12.04 2.11 28.00
CA GLY A 191 -11.25 0.88 28.15
C GLY A 191 -11.83 -0.35 27.45
N MET A 192 -12.88 -0.21 26.64
CA MET A 192 -13.44 -1.33 25.85
C MET A 192 -12.54 -1.74 24.68
N VAL A 193 -11.81 -0.79 24.08
CA VAL A 193 -10.96 -1.02 22.89
C VAL A 193 -9.91 -2.14 23.11
N PRO A 194 -9.13 -2.15 24.22
CA PRO A 194 -8.22 -3.26 24.52
C PRO A 194 -8.90 -4.64 24.61
N ASN A 195 -10.13 -4.68 25.14
CA ASN A 195 -10.88 -5.93 25.24
C ASN A 195 -11.38 -6.41 23.87
N LEU A 196 -11.88 -5.48 23.04
CA LEU A 196 -12.23 -5.76 21.64
C LEU A 196 -11.02 -6.25 20.83
N TYR A 197 -9.83 -5.68 21.06
CA TYR A 197 -8.61 -6.10 20.38
C TYR A 197 -8.24 -7.55 20.70
N LYS A 198 -8.44 -8.00 21.94
CA LYS A 198 -8.18 -9.40 22.34
C LYS A 198 -9.11 -10.40 21.64
N ILE A 199 -10.33 -9.99 21.30
CA ILE A 199 -11.34 -10.83 20.64
C ILE A 199 -11.49 -10.52 19.14
N ARG A 200 -10.53 -9.78 18.55
CA ARG A 200 -10.64 -9.29 17.16
C ARG A 200 -10.76 -10.40 16.12
N HIS A 201 -10.16 -11.57 16.36
CA HIS A 201 -10.27 -12.73 15.46
C HIS A 201 -11.66 -13.37 15.55
N ILE A 202 -12.22 -13.45 16.76
CA ILE A 202 -13.59 -13.94 17.01
C ILE A 202 -14.61 -13.02 16.34
N LEU A 203 -14.43 -11.71 16.47
CA LEU A 203 -15.31 -10.70 15.85
C LEU A 203 -15.23 -10.67 14.32
N GLY A 204 -14.32 -11.40 13.70
CA GLY A 204 -14.11 -11.34 12.25
C GLY A 204 -13.46 -10.03 11.77
N ALA A 205 -12.77 -9.30 12.67
CA ALA A 205 -12.00 -8.10 12.31
C ALA A 205 -10.70 -8.46 11.56
N VAL A 206 -10.22 -9.71 11.70
CA VAL A 206 -9.11 -10.25 10.91
C VAL A 206 -9.66 -10.79 9.59
N THR A 207 -9.67 -9.95 8.56
CA THR A 207 -9.87 -10.44 7.19
C THR A 207 -8.63 -11.23 6.80
N ASN A 208 -8.74 -12.56 6.70
CA ASN A 208 -7.71 -13.39 6.08
C ASN A 208 -7.48 -12.88 4.66
N GLU A 209 -6.40 -12.13 4.45
CA GLU A 209 -5.96 -11.67 3.12
C GLU A 209 -5.76 -12.85 2.14
N LYS A 210 -5.57 -14.06 2.69
CA LYS A 210 -5.45 -15.32 1.94
C LYS A 210 -6.77 -15.83 1.33
N ALA A 211 -7.94 -15.39 1.80
CA ALA A 211 -9.22 -15.82 1.22
C ALA A 211 -9.51 -15.19 -0.16
N ILE A 212 -8.74 -14.19 -0.57
CA ILE A 212 -8.86 -13.54 -1.89
C ILE A 212 -7.86 -14.14 -2.90
N VAL A 213 -6.84 -14.87 -2.45
CA VAL A 213 -5.82 -15.49 -3.31
C VAL A 213 -5.98 -17.02 -3.32
N GLY A 214 -7.21 -17.49 -3.54
CA GLY A 214 -7.48 -18.84 -4.02
C GLY A 214 -7.32 -18.87 -5.54
N GLN A 215 -6.08 -18.91 -6.01
CA GLN A 215 -5.73 -19.08 -7.41
C GLN A 215 -6.03 -20.53 -7.82
N ASP A 216 -7.31 -20.89 -8.00
CA ASP A 216 -7.78 -22.11 -8.70
C ASP A 216 -9.32 -22.14 -8.86
N SER A 217 -9.89 -21.08 -9.42
CA SER A 217 -11.29 -21.09 -9.91
C SER A 217 -11.46 -20.31 -11.21
N PHE A 218 -10.42 -20.29 -12.04
CA PHE A 218 -10.59 -20.00 -13.45
C PHE A 218 -11.22 -21.24 -14.07
N MET A 219 -12.54 -21.23 -14.28
CA MET A 219 -13.23 -21.78 -15.46
C MET A 219 -14.71 -22.14 -15.23
N ASN A 220 -15.34 -21.89 -14.07
CA ASN A 220 -16.79 -22.10 -13.94
C ASN A 220 -17.44 -21.24 -12.85
N ALA A 221 -17.81 -20.00 -13.16
CA ALA A 221 -18.82 -19.27 -12.40
C ALA A 221 -19.47 -18.17 -13.25
N SER A 222 -20.47 -18.58 -14.03
CA SER A 222 -21.43 -17.68 -14.66
C SER A 222 -22.16 -16.85 -13.59
N HIS A 223 -22.07 -15.51 -13.72
CA HIS A 223 -23.05 -14.51 -13.27
C HIS A 223 -23.88 -14.80 -12.01
N LYS A 224 -23.23 -15.02 -10.86
CA LYS A 224 -23.82 -14.59 -9.59
C LYS A 224 -23.11 -13.32 -9.16
N ASN A 225 -23.86 -12.22 -9.16
CA ASN A 225 -23.51 -10.99 -8.46
C ASN A 225 -22.96 -11.34 -7.08
N ARG A 226 -21.63 -11.37 -6.91
CA ARG A 226 -21.00 -11.24 -5.60
C ARG A 226 -21.30 -9.82 -5.15
N VAL A 227 -22.50 -9.62 -4.59
CA VAL A 227 -22.77 -8.49 -3.71
C VAL A 227 -21.63 -8.53 -2.71
N LYS A 228 -20.84 -7.46 -2.68
CA LYS A 228 -19.84 -7.24 -1.62
C LYS A 228 -20.62 -7.12 -0.32
N SER A 229 -21.00 -8.26 0.26
CA SER A 229 -21.71 -8.30 1.53
C SER A 229 -20.69 -7.92 2.59
N THR A 230 -20.89 -6.78 3.23
CA THR A 230 -20.14 -6.40 4.42
C THR A 230 -20.37 -7.44 5.51
N THR A 231 -19.34 -7.78 6.26
CA THR A 231 -19.52 -8.66 7.43
C THR A 231 -20.39 -7.97 8.49
N PRO A 232 -21.01 -8.71 9.41
CA PRO A 232 -21.78 -8.11 10.50
C PRO A 232 -20.94 -7.17 11.37
N TYR A 233 -19.67 -7.50 11.60
CA TYR A 233 -18.72 -6.63 12.27
C TYR A 233 -18.47 -5.33 11.51
N GLU A 234 -18.21 -5.42 10.21
CA GLU A 234 -18.03 -4.25 9.34
C GLU A 234 -19.25 -3.33 9.36
N SER A 235 -20.45 -3.91 9.29
CA SER A 235 -21.71 -3.19 9.40
C SER A 235 -21.89 -2.52 10.76
N MET A 236 -21.52 -3.19 11.86
CA MET A 236 -21.61 -2.65 13.21
C MET A 236 -20.69 -1.44 13.38
N ILE A 237 -19.42 -1.57 12.99
CA ILE A 237 -18.44 -0.47 13.07
C ILE A 237 -18.87 0.71 12.18
N TYR A 238 -19.33 0.43 10.95
CA TYR A 238 -19.76 1.47 10.02
C TYR A 238 -21.03 2.21 10.47
N LYS A 239 -21.96 1.56 11.17
CA LYS A 239 -23.21 2.20 11.63
C LYS A 239 -23.06 2.92 12.96
N ILE A 240 -22.26 2.37 13.88
CA ILE A 240 -22.18 2.87 15.26
C ILE A 240 -20.98 3.81 15.43
N VAL A 241 -19.79 3.33 15.07
CA VAL A 241 -18.52 4.00 15.40
C VAL A 241 -18.18 5.07 14.35
N PHE A 242 -18.26 4.73 13.06
CA PHE A 242 -17.88 5.63 11.96
C PHE A 242 -18.57 7.01 12.01
N PRO A 243 -19.90 7.14 12.21
CA PRO A 243 -20.56 8.45 12.24
C PRO A 243 -20.09 9.33 13.41
N LYS A 244 -19.73 8.72 14.54
CA LYS A 244 -19.22 9.42 15.73
C LYS A 244 -17.81 9.95 15.47
N ILE A 245 -16.95 9.15 14.85
CA ILE A 245 -15.60 9.55 14.44
C ILE A 245 -15.67 10.74 13.48
N VAL A 246 -16.40 10.60 12.38
CA VAL A 246 -16.51 11.67 11.37
C VAL A 246 -17.11 12.94 11.97
N SER A 247 -18.16 12.82 12.79
CA SER A 247 -18.74 13.98 13.48
C SER A 247 -17.76 14.65 14.44
N SER A 248 -16.94 13.89 15.17
CA SER A 248 -15.96 14.46 16.10
C SER A 248 -14.83 15.15 15.33
N ILE A 249 -14.30 14.51 14.29
CA ILE A 249 -13.24 15.10 13.44
C ILE A 249 -13.75 16.41 12.82
N ASN A 250 -14.98 16.45 12.30
CA ASN A 250 -15.49 17.66 11.67
C ASN A 250 -15.79 18.80 12.65
N LYS A 251 -16.11 18.51 13.93
CA LYS A 251 -16.53 19.51 14.92
C LYS A 251 -15.41 19.96 15.86
N SER A 252 -14.63 19.02 16.40
CA SER A 252 -13.69 19.28 17.49
C SER A 252 -12.21 19.14 17.09
N TRP A 253 -11.90 18.58 15.91
CA TRP A 253 -10.50 18.48 15.50
C TRP A 253 -9.93 19.81 15.02
N ASP A 254 -8.89 20.26 15.73
CA ASP A 254 -7.98 21.30 15.28
C ASP A 254 -6.89 20.72 14.38
N VAL A 255 -6.86 21.16 13.12
CA VAL A 255 -5.92 20.66 12.10
C VAL A 255 -4.46 20.93 12.50
N TYR A 256 -4.19 22.00 13.25
CA TYR A 256 -2.84 22.33 13.70
C TYR A 256 -2.29 21.38 14.77
N ASN A 257 -3.16 20.61 15.43
CA ASN A 257 -2.77 19.58 16.38
C ASN A 257 -3.17 18.18 15.87
N PRO A 258 -2.25 17.45 15.19
CA PRO A 258 -2.55 16.12 14.68
C PRO A 258 -2.62 15.04 15.77
N ALA A 259 -2.08 15.30 16.97
CA ALA A 259 -1.89 14.28 18.01
C ALA A 259 -3.19 13.55 18.45
N PRO A 260 -4.35 14.21 18.67
CA PRO A 260 -5.57 13.54 19.14
C PRO A 260 -6.11 12.51 18.14
N VAL A 261 -6.09 12.84 16.84
CA VAL A 261 -6.59 11.94 15.80
C VAL A 261 -5.60 10.80 15.54
N LEU A 262 -4.30 11.07 15.59
CA LEU A 262 -3.27 10.02 15.49
C LEU A 262 -3.37 9.02 16.66
N ALA A 263 -3.51 9.52 17.90
CA ALA A 263 -3.71 8.66 19.06
C ALA A 263 -4.97 7.79 18.95
N PHE A 264 -6.04 8.33 18.35
CA PHE A 264 -7.24 7.57 18.02
C PHE A 264 -6.97 6.47 16.98
N LEU A 265 -6.32 6.79 15.85
CA LEU A 265 -6.00 5.82 14.81
C LEU A 265 -5.10 4.70 15.32
N ASP A 266 -4.14 5.02 16.20
CA ASP A 266 -3.26 4.04 16.84
C ASP A 266 -4.04 3.13 17.80
N ALA A 267 -4.93 3.70 18.63
CA ALA A 267 -5.76 2.91 19.55
C ALA A 267 -6.71 1.95 18.81
N TRP A 268 -7.20 2.35 17.64
CA TRP A 268 -8.12 1.56 16.82
C TRP A 268 -7.44 0.75 15.71
N GLN A 269 -6.12 0.73 15.70
CA GLN A 269 -5.33 -0.02 14.71
C GLN A 269 -5.66 -1.52 14.80
N GLY A 270 -6.06 -2.12 13.69
CA GLY A 270 -6.45 -3.53 13.62
C GLY A 270 -7.86 -3.85 14.12
N LEU A 271 -8.62 -2.85 14.59
CA LEU A 271 -10.06 -2.96 14.85
C LEU A 271 -10.89 -2.31 13.74
N LEU A 272 -10.42 -1.22 13.14
CA LEU A 272 -11.13 -0.61 12.02
C LEU A 272 -11.04 -1.48 10.77
N PRO A 273 -12.18 -1.83 10.13
CA PRO A 273 -12.15 -2.43 8.81
C PRO A 273 -11.42 -1.52 7.82
N LYS A 274 -10.68 -2.12 6.88
CA LYS A 274 -9.81 -1.38 5.94
C LYS A 274 -10.56 -0.27 5.20
N PHE A 275 -11.76 -0.56 4.71
CA PHE A 275 -12.57 0.42 3.97
C PHE A 275 -13.07 1.58 4.86
N VAL A 276 -13.35 1.31 6.14
CA VAL A 276 -13.75 2.35 7.11
C VAL A 276 -12.56 3.25 7.40
N GLY A 277 -11.37 2.67 7.60
CA GLY A 277 -10.12 3.41 7.78
C GLY A 277 -9.82 4.32 6.59
N SER A 278 -9.88 3.79 5.36
CA SER A 278 -9.69 4.61 4.15
C SER A 278 -10.74 5.71 4.03
N GLN A 279 -12.01 5.42 4.37
CA GLN A 279 -13.07 6.42 4.30
C GLN A 279 -12.90 7.53 5.33
N ILE A 280 -12.40 7.25 6.53
CA ILE A 280 -12.07 8.27 7.54
C ILE A 280 -10.94 9.16 7.02
N LEU A 281 -9.88 8.56 6.46
CA LEU A 281 -8.76 9.31 5.88
C LEU A 281 -9.24 10.21 4.73
N ASP A 282 -9.97 9.67 3.75
CA ASP A 282 -10.35 10.39 2.54
C ASP A 282 -11.47 11.43 2.79
N GLN A 283 -12.50 11.10 3.57
CA GLN A 283 -13.67 11.97 3.73
C GLN A 283 -13.51 12.99 4.85
N ALA A 284 -12.92 12.60 5.99
CA ALA A 284 -12.84 13.47 7.16
C ALA A 284 -11.48 14.19 7.21
N ILE A 285 -10.38 13.45 7.11
CA ILE A 285 -9.04 14.00 7.33
C ILE A 285 -8.58 14.81 6.12
N VAL A 286 -8.57 14.21 4.92
CA VAL A 286 -8.14 14.88 3.68
C VAL A 286 -8.99 16.12 3.38
N GLY A 287 -10.32 16.05 3.58
CA GLY A 287 -11.20 17.21 3.41
C GLY A 287 -10.76 18.41 4.26
N ARG A 288 -10.52 18.18 5.55
CA ARG A 288 -10.07 19.22 6.51
C ARG A 288 -8.65 19.71 6.21
N LEU A 289 -7.75 18.81 5.80
CA LEU A 289 -6.39 19.20 5.39
C LEU A 289 -6.42 20.07 4.12
N ASN A 290 -7.24 19.74 3.14
CA ASN A 290 -7.43 20.57 1.94
C ASN A 290 -7.99 21.96 2.29
N ASP A 291 -8.98 22.03 3.20
CA ASP A 291 -9.53 23.31 3.66
C ASP A 291 -8.47 24.14 4.41
N ALA A 292 -7.63 23.49 5.23
CA ALA A 292 -6.52 24.14 5.93
C ALA A 292 -5.43 24.65 4.96
N VAL A 293 -5.01 23.83 3.98
CA VAL A 293 -4.08 24.27 2.93
C VAL A 293 -4.68 25.44 2.14
N SER A 294 -5.96 25.34 1.75
CA SER A 294 -6.66 26.36 0.96
C SER A 294 -6.77 27.69 1.69
N SER A 295 -7.12 27.67 2.99
CA SER A 295 -7.21 28.86 3.83
C SER A 295 -5.86 29.41 4.31
N TRP A 296 -4.81 28.58 4.32
CA TRP A 296 -3.48 29.00 4.72
C TRP A 296 -2.94 30.11 3.80
N ASN A 297 -2.53 31.22 4.41
CA ASN A 297 -1.91 32.33 3.71
C ASN A 297 -0.42 32.43 4.08
N PRO A 298 0.49 32.09 3.16
CA PRO A 298 1.93 32.05 3.43
C PRO A 298 2.54 33.43 3.78
N LYS A 299 1.84 34.54 3.50
CA LYS A 299 2.31 35.90 3.84
C LYS A 299 2.19 36.23 5.34
N LYS A 300 1.25 35.57 6.05
CA LYS A 300 1.04 35.80 7.49
C LYS A 300 2.03 34.96 8.28
N ARG A 301 3.00 35.61 8.93
CA ARG A 301 4.06 34.95 9.72
C ARG A 301 3.52 34.42 11.05
N ARG A 302 2.84 33.29 11.01
CA ARG A 302 2.39 32.56 12.20
C ARG A 302 3.12 31.23 12.27
N ASN A 303 4.07 31.12 13.20
CA ASN A 303 4.95 29.97 13.30
C ASN A 303 4.21 28.65 13.57
N HIS A 304 3.05 28.70 14.24
CA HIS A 304 2.22 27.51 14.51
C HIS A 304 1.34 27.09 13.32
N GLU A 305 1.15 27.95 12.31
CA GLU A 305 0.33 27.64 11.13
C GLU A 305 1.16 27.05 9.97
N LEU A 306 2.47 26.86 10.18
CA LEU A 306 3.37 26.39 9.13
C LEU A 306 2.99 24.96 8.68
N PRO A 307 2.72 24.73 7.38
CA PRO A 307 2.19 23.46 6.88
C PRO A 307 2.99 22.22 7.23
N HIS A 308 4.32 22.31 7.33
CA HIS A 308 5.15 21.15 7.66
C HIS A 308 4.86 20.59 9.07
N LEU A 309 4.42 21.43 10.02
CA LEU A 309 4.16 21.00 11.40
C LEU A 309 2.93 20.10 11.51
N TRP A 310 1.88 20.43 10.77
CA TRP A 310 0.60 19.73 10.86
C TRP A 310 0.33 18.77 9.70
N LEU A 311 0.97 18.93 8.54
CA LEU A 311 0.76 18.08 7.36
C LEU A 311 1.68 16.86 7.33
N PHE A 312 2.97 17.01 7.70
CA PHE A 312 3.95 15.92 7.58
C PHE A 312 3.56 14.64 8.34
N PRO A 313 2.98 14.72 9.56
CA PRO A 313 2.53 13.53 10.28
C PRO A 313 1.50 12.70 9.50
N TRP A 314 0.74 13.32 8.59
CA TRP A 314 -0.26 12.64 7.78
C TRP A 314 0.29 11.99 6.51
N LEU A 315 1.41 12.48 5.95
CA LEU A 315 1.90 12.04 4.65
C LEU A 315 2.16 10.53 4.57
N GLN A 316 2.52 9.89 5.68
CA GLN A 316 2.73 8.44 5.76
C GLN A 316 1.44 7.61 5.76
N HIS A 317 0.31 8.21 6.16
CA HIS A 317 -0.98 7.54 6.27
C HIS A 317 -1.86 7.79 5.03
N LEU A 318 -1.59 8.87 4.31
CA LEU A 318 -2.33 9.24 3.11
C LEU A 318 -1.86 8.44 1.89
N SER A 319 -2.74 8.36 0.90
CA SER A 319 -2.43 7.79 -0.42
C SER A 319 -1.26 8.51 -1.08
N THR A 320 -0.47 7.76 -1.86
CA THR A 320 0.76 8.24 -2.51
C THR A 320 0.56 9.47 -3.39
N TYR A 321 -0.61 9.65 -4.01
CA TYR A 321 -0.89 10.82 -4.86
C TYR A 321 -0.99 12.15 -4.08
N HIS A 322 -1.24 12.12 -2.77
CA HIS A 322 -1.28 13.33 -1.95
C HIS A 322 0.12 13.81 -1.54
N ALA A 323 1.06 12.87 -1.41
CA ALA A 323 2.46 13.14 -1.11
C ALA A 323 3.28 13.47 -2.36
N ASP A 324 2.80 13.11 -3.55
CA ASP A 324 3.51 13.36 -4.81
C ASP A 324 3.46 14.85 -5.19
N PRO A 325 4.62 15.54 -5.30
CA PRO A 325 4.68 16.94 -5.68
C PRO A 325 4.26 17.22 -7.12
N LYS A 326 4.21 16.21 -8.00
CA LYS A 326 3.77 16.36 -9.41
C LYS A 326 2.27 16.13 -9.60
N SER A 327 1.59 15.59 -8.60
CA SER A 327 0.15 15.35 -8.65
C SER A 327 -0.62 16.66 -8.83
N SER A 328 -1.66 16.66 -9.66
CA SER A 328 -2.48 17.86 -9.93
C SER A 328 -3.48 18.17 -8.82
N THR A 329 -3.79 17.20 -7.96
CA THR A 329 -4.76 17.32 -6.86
C THR A 329 -4.17 16.90 -5.49
N GLY A 330 -2.83 16.85 -5.41
CA GLY A 330 -2.12 16.46 -4.19
C GLY A 330 -1.94 17.62 -3.20
N LEU A 331 -1.99 17.32 -1.90
CA LEU A 331 -1.79 18.32 -0.83
C LEU A 331 -0.40 18.97 -0.92
N VAL A 332 0.63 18.18 -1.22
CA VAL A 332 2.01 18.67 -1.40
C VAL A 332 2.10 19.60 -2.62
N SER A 333 1.37 19.30 -3.69
CA SER A 333 1.34 20.12 -4.90
C SER A 333 0.66 21.48 -4.67
N ASP A 334 -0.44 21.49 -3.89
CA ASP A 334 -1.12 22.74 -3.52
C ASP A 334 -0.24 23.63 -2.64
N VAL A 335 0.47 23.05 -1.67
CA VAL A 335 1.42 23.80 -0.84
C VAL A 335 2.59 24.33 -1.68
N LYS A 336 3.12 23.52 -2.62
CA LYS A 336 4.15 23.94 -3.59
C LYS A 336 3.68 25.14 -4.41
N ARG A 337 2.45 25.11 -4.93
CA ARG A 337 1.86 26.23 -5.70
C ARG A 337 1.77 27.50 -4.85
N LYS A 338 1.37 27.38 -3.58
CA LYS A 338 1.36 28.52 -2.64
C LYS A 338 2.75 29.06 -2.33
N PHE A 339 3.75 28.20 -2.19
CA PHE A 339 5.14 28.65 -2.06
C PHE A 339 5.63 29.37 -3.30
N ARG A 340 5.36 28.87 -4.50
CA ARG A 340 5.67 29.55 -5.77
C ARG A 340 5.14 30.99 -5.76
N HIS A 341 3.83 31.17 -5.56
CA HIS A 341 3.22 32.50 -5.51
C HIS A 341 3.76 33.39 -4.37
N LEU A 342 4.15 32.80 -3.24
CA LEU A 342 4.81 33.53 -2.17
C LEU A 342 6.17 34.04 -2.61
N ILE A 343 7.00 33.19 -3.22
CA ILE A 343 8.36 33.49 -3.68
C ILE A 343 8.37 34.62 -4.70
N ASP A 344 7.43 34.62 -5.64
CA ASP A 344 7.32 35.66 -6.68
C ASP A 344 7.02 37.06 -6.12
N SER A 345 6.42 37.12 -4.92
CA SER A 345 6.11 38.37 -4.21
C SER A 345 6.83 38.49 -2.86
N TRP A 346 7.90 37.73 -2.67
CA TRP A 346 8.61 37.67 -1.40
C TRP A 346 9.46 38.91 -1.18
N ASP A 347 9.42 39.38 0.05
CA ASP A 347 10.26 40.46 0.53
C ASP A 347 11.51 39.89 1.19
N PHE A 348 12.63 39.95 0.47
CA PHE A 348 13.90 39.39 0.91
C PHE A 348 14.53 40.15 2.09
N HIS A 349 14.11 41.39 2.41
CA HIS A 349 14.52 42.07 3.65
C HIS A 349 14.26 41.22 4.89
N ARG A 350 13.28 40.33 4.80
CA ARG A 350 12.81 39.51 5.89
C ARG A 350 13.48 38.14 5.98
N GLY A 351 14.52 37.90 5.18
CA GLY A 351 15.32 36.68 5.15
C GLY A 351 14.65 35.51 4.43
N VAL A 352 14.92 34.31 4.95
CA VAL A 352 14.40 33.04 4.42
C VAL A 352 12.92 32.86 4.74
N ILE A 353 12.19 32.21 3.82
CA ILE A 353 10.79 31.84 4.02
C ILE A 353 10.69 30.80 5.16
N PRO A 354 9.96 31.09 6.25
CA PRO A 354 9.83 30.16 7.38
C PRO A 354 9.27 28.80 6.95
N GLY A 355 9.94 27.72 7.38
CA GLY A 355 9.53 26.35 7.10
C GLY A 355 9.87 25.82 5.71
N LEU A 356 10.29 26.66 4.75
CA LEU A 356 10.60 26.23 3.37
C LEU A 356 11.71 25.16 3.31
N SER A 357 12.71 25.24 4.18
CA SER A 357 13.81 24.27 4.24
C SER A 357 13.33 22.84 4.49
N GLN A 358 12.28 22.66 5.31
CA GLN A 358 11.72 21.35 5.65
C GLN A 358 11.02 20.67 4.46
N TRP A 359 10.63 21.46 3.46
CA TRP A 359 9.99 20.93 2.25
C TRP A 359 10.98 20.37 1.24
N ARG A 360 12.29 20.52 1.45
CA ARG A 360 13.31 20.01 0.52
C ARG A 360 13.19 18.50 0.30
N GLU A 361 12.99 17.73 1.36
CA GLU A 361 12.90 16.26 1.29
C GLU A 361 11.58 15.80 0.66
N VAL A 362 10.48 16.50 0.95
CA VAL A 362 9.14 16.17 0.42
C VAL A 362 8.97 16.59 -1.04
N LEU A 363 9.60 17.68 -1.46
CA LEU A 363 9.57 18.18 -2.84
C LEU A 363 10.65 17.54 -3.74
N CYS A 364 11.63 16.86 -3.13
CA CYS A 364 12.66 16.10 -3.82
C CYS A 364 12.79 14.68 -3.23
N PRO A 365 11.73 13.85 -3.29
CA PRO A 365 11.78 12.47 -2.76
C PRO A 365 12.76 11.58 -3.53
N SER A 366 13.06 11.91 -4.79
CA SER A 366 14.01 11.18 -5.64
C SER A 366 14.58 12.11 -6.71
N PRO A 367 15.81 11.88 -7.22
CA PRO A 367 16.35 12.65 -8.34
C PRO A 367 15.47 12.67 -9.60
N LYS A 368 14.64 11.64 -9.80
CA LYS A 368 13.68 11.57 -10.92
C LYS A 368 12.38 12.37 -10.66
N ASN A 369 12.06 12.60 -9.39
CA ASN A 369 10.89 13.38 -8.97
C ASN A 369 11.35 14.60 -8.18
N ASP A 370 12.09 15.48 -8.85
CA ASP A 370 12.62 16.72 -8.27
C ASP A 370 11.77 17.92 -8.67
N ALA A 371 10.86 18.33 -7.78
CA ALA A 371 10.11 19.58 -7.91
C ALA A 371 10.77 20.75 -7.18
N TRP A 372 11.81 20.48 -6.37
CA TRP A 372 12.52 21.48 -5.60
C TRP A 372 13.45 22.31 -6.48
N THR A 373 14.27 21.67 -7.31
CA THR A 373 15.25 22.37 -8.16
C THR A 373 14.58 23.35 -9.14
N PRO A 374 13.51 22.98 -9.87
CA PRO A 374 12.77 23.93 -10.72
C PRO A 374 12.15 25.09 -9.94
N LEU A 375 11.62 24.85 -8.72
CA LEU A 375 11.07 25.91 -7.87
C LEU A 375 12.15 26.94 -7.52
N ILE A 376 13.34 26.48 -7.19
CA ILE A 376 14.48 27.35 -6.90
C ILE A 376 14.93 28.10 -8.16
N MET A 377 15.22 27.38 -9.25
CA MET A 377 15.79 27.96 -10.47
C MET A 377 14.85 28.94 -11.16
N ASN A 378 13.55 28.65 -11.21
CA ASN A 378 12.59 29.44 -11.99
C ASN A 378 11.92 30.54 -11.17
N HIS A 379 11.84 30.42 -9.84
CA HIS A 379 11.14 31.40 -9.00
C HIS A 379 12.06 32.08 -7.98
N VAL A 380 12.82 31.31 -7.19
CA VAL A 380 13.65 31.92 -6.12
C VAL A 380 14.77 32.78 -6.70
N LEU A 381 15.57 32.25 -7.63
CA LEU A 381 16.71 33.00 -8.19
C LEU A 381 16.26 34.22 -9.00
N PRO A 382 15.26 34.14 -9.91
CA PRO A 382 14.82 35.31 -10.66
C PRO A 382 14.16 36.37 -9.76
N SER A 383 13.37 35.95 -8.76
CA SER A 383 12.77 36.87 -7.79
C SER A 383 13.84 37.59 -6.95
N MET A 384 14.86 36.86 -6.49
CA MET A 384 16.00 37.41 -5.76
C MET A 384 16.81 38.40 -6.59
N ALA A 385 17.10 38.06 -7.85
CA ALA A 385 17.81 38.95 -8.76
C ALA A 385 17.00 40.22 -9.06
N LYS A 386 15.69 40.08 -9.30
CA LYS A 386 14.77 41.21 -9.49
C LYS A 386 14.69 42.10 -8.24
N PHE A 387 14.70 41.50 -7.06
CA PHE A 387 14.68 42.22 -5.79
C PHE A 387 15.94 43.09 -5.61
N LEU A 388 17.13 42.55 -5.90
CA LEU A 388 18.40 43.28 -5.78
C LEU A 388 18.61 44.32 -6.89
N LYS A 389 18.14 44.08 -8.12
CA LYS A 389 18.21 45.05 -9.22
C LYS A 389 17.29 46.25 -9.04
N ASN A 390 16.32 46.18 -8.13
CA ASN A 390 15.42 47.28 -7.86
C ASN A 390 16.10 48.31 -6.94
N GLU A 391 16.34 49.51 -7.46
CA GLU A 391 17.03 50.62 -6.76
C GLU A 391 16.38 51.01 -5.42
N LYS A 392 15.07 50.76 -5.26
CA LYS A 392 14.36 51.01 -4.00
C LYS A 392 14.79 50.06 -2.88
N ASN A 393 15.14 48.84 -3.25
CA ASN A 393 15.47 47.77 -2.31
C ASN A 393 16.97 47.72 -2.05
N PHE A 394 17.79 47.90 -3.09
CA PHE A 394 19.24 47.86 -2.97
C PHE A 394 19.90 48.81 -3.97
N ARG A 395 20.86 49.59 -3.46
CA ARG A 395 21.82 50.34 -4.26
C ARG A 395 23.16 50.35 -3.54
N VAL A 396 24.23 50.54 -4.31
CA VAL A 396 25.56 50.77 -3.77
C VAL A 396 25.73 52.28 -3.61
N ASP A 397 25.84 52.76 -2.37
CA ASP A 397 25.98 54.18 -2.03
C ASP A 397 27.26 54.37 -1.21
N PRO A 398 28.29 55.06 -1.75
CA PRO A 398 29.53 55.34 -1.02
C PRO A 398 29.34 56.16 0.26
N ASN A 399 28.30 56.99 0.33
CA ASN A 399 28.10 57.91 1.46
C ASN A 399 27.38 57.25 2.62
N ASP A 400 26.34 56.44 2.33
CA ASP A 400 25.60 55.71 3.36
C ASP A 400 25.00 54.39 2.82
N GLN A 401 25.69 53.28 3.10
CA GLN A 401 25.27 51.93 2.72
C GLN A 401 24.30 51.28 3.72
N SER A 402 24.14 51.85 4.93
CA SER A 402 23.39 51.24 6.04
C SER A 402 21.93 50.90 5.69
N PRO A 403 21.16 51.78 5.00
CA PRO A 403 19.75 51.51 4.68
C PRO A 403 19.53 50.29 3.78
N TYR A 404 20.52 49.90 2.98
CA TYR A 404 20.42 48.83 2.00
C TYR A 404 21.03 47.51 2.49
N MET A 405 21.71 47.51 3.64
CA MET A 405 22.35 46.30 4.16
C MET A 405 21.34 45.23 4.57
N ALA A 406 20.18 45.61 5.09
CA ALA A 406 19.13 44.65 5.46
C ALA A 406 18.67 43.80 4.26
N SER A 407 18.64 44.40 3.06
CA SER A 407 18.31 43.73 1.80
C SER A 407 19.34 42.67 1.44
N LEU A 408 20.62 43.04 1.51
CA LEU A 408 21.72 42.14 1.18
C LEU A 408 21.85 41.02 2.21
N GLN A 409 21.78 41.33 3.51
CA GLN A 409 21.82 40.33 4.58
C GLN A 409 20.64 39.35 4.49
N GLY A 410 19.46 39.85 4.11
CA GLY A 410 18.29 39.03 3.85
C GLY A 410 18.47 38.03 2.71
N VAL A 411 19.20 38.40 1.65
CA VAL A 411 19.60 37.50 0.57
C VAL A 411 20.70 36.52 1.00
N LEU A 412 21.71 37.00 1.72
CA LEU A 412 22.81 36.17 2.23
C LEU A 412 22.32 35.05 3.16
N ALA A 413 21.22 35.28 3.89
CA ALA A 413 20.58 34.27 4.73
C ALA A 413 20.10 33.03 3.94
N TRP A 414 19.93 33.11 2.62
CA TRP A 414 19.53 31.97 1.78
C TRP A 414 20.67 30.99 1.49
N LYS A 415 21.90 31.25 1.95
CA LYS A 415 23.07 30.39 1.72
C LYS A 415 22.86 28.95 2.17
N ASP A 416 22.10 28.73 3.25
CA ASP A 416 21.87 27.39 3.81
C ASP A 416 20.89 26.57 2.95
N ILE A 417 19.99 27.24 2.22
CA ILE A 417 19.00 26.61 1.34
C ILE A 417 19.56 26.41 -0.07
N LEU A 418 20.24 27.43 -0.62
CA LEU A 418 20.69 27.48 -2.02
C LEU A 418 22.13 27.01 -2.23
N LYS A 419 22.88 26.78 -1.14
CA LYS A 419 24.34 26.65 -1.08
C LYS A 419 25.05 28.00 -1.32
N PRO A 420 26.20 28.25 -0.67
CA PRO A 420 26.94 29.51 -0.82
C PRO A 420 27.29 29.86 -2.27
N ARG A 421 27.63 28.86 -3.10
CA ARG A 421 28.01 29.07 -4.51
C ARG A 421 26.90 29.73 -5.35
N VAL A 422 25.65 29.32 -5.15
CA VAL A 422 24.52 29.85 -5.93
C VAL A 422 24.19 31.28 -5.49
N VAL A 423 24.20 31.54 -4.18
CA VAL A 423 24.01 32.90 -3.65
C VAL A 423 25.14 33.82 -4.11
N GLY A 424 26.38 33.34 -4.09
CA GLY A 424 27.54 34.06 -4.62
C GLY A 424 27.36 34.45 -6.09
N GLN A 425 26.90 33.53 -6.94
CA GLN A 425 26.65 33.83 -8.35
C GLN A 425 25.57 34.92 -8.53
N VAL A 426 24.47 34.85 -7.77
CA VAL A 426 23.43 35.90 -7.83
C VAL A 426 24.01 37.26 -7.44
N ILE A 427 24.89 37.32 -6.45
CA ILE A 427 25.57 38.56 -6.03
C ILE A 427 26.50 39.06 -7.13
N VAL A 428 27.29 38.18 -7.76
CA VAL A 428 28.14 38.52 -8.91
C VAL A 428 27.33 39.10 -10.06
N ASP A 429 26.17 38.52 -10.37
CA ASP A 429 25.36 38.96 -11.52
C ASP A 429 24.53 40.23 -11.24
N THR A 430 24.38 40.64 -9.97
CA THR A 430 23.47 41.74 -9.59
C THR A 430 24.15 42.88 -8.84
N VAL A 431 24.92 42.59 -7.80
CA VAL A 431 25.53 43.58 -6.90
C VAL A 431 26.84 44.10 -7.48
N PHE A 432 27.72 43.22 -7.97
CA PHE A 432 29.04 43.62 -8.45
C PHE A 432 29.04 44.56 -9.67
N PRO A 433 28.12 44.44 -10.65
CA PRO A 433 28.02 45.42 -11.74
C PRO A 433 27.72 46.82 -11.23
N MET A 434 26.83 46.95 -10.24
CA MET A 434 26.53 48.23 -9.59
C MET A 434 27.73 48.74 -8.80
N TRP A 435 28.41 47.84 -8.07
CA TRP A 435 29.59 48.15 -7.27
C TRP A 435 30.76 48.65 -8.12
N HIS A 436 31.06 47.97 -9.23
CA HIS A 436 32.09 48.37 -10.19
C HIS A 436 31.78 49.71 -10.84
N HIS A 437 30.51 49.94 -11.18
CA HIS A 437 30.07 51.21 -11.73
C HIS A 437 30.30 52.37 -10.77
N VAL A 438 29.92 52.19 -9.50
CA VAL A 438 30.13 53.20 -8.45
C VAL A 438 31.63 53.44 -8.20
N LEU A 439 32.44 52.38 -8.16
CA LEU A 439 33.90 52.51 -8.01
C LEU A 439 34.52 53.28 -9.19
N HIS A 440 34.12 52.98 -10.43
CA HIS A 440 34.57 53.71 -11.62
C HIS A 440 34.17 55.19 -11.58
N GLN A 441 32.93 55.49 -11.22
CA GLN A 441 32.45 56.86 -11.06
C GLN A 441 33.20 57.62 -9.97
N TRP A 442 33.44 56.99 -8.82
CA TRP A 442 34.12 57.63 -7.71
C TRP A 442 35.59 57.93 -8.07
N LEU A 443 36.27 56.98 -8.72
CA LEU A 443 37.64 57.16 -9.21
C LEU A 443 37.74 58.24 -10.29
N THR A 444 36.78 58.34 -11.22
CA THR A 444 36.83 59.32 -12.32
C THR A 444 36.49 60.74 -11.89
N ILE A 445 35.59 60.92 -10.91
CA ILE A 445 35.15 62.24 -10.44
C ILE A 445 36.09 62.81 -9.37
N VAL A 446 36.43 62.00 -8.36
CA VAL A 446 37.18 62.46 -7.16
C VAL A 446 38.67 62.12 -7.27
N GLY A 447 39.02 61.09 -8.05
CA GLY A 447 40.38 60.56 -8.10
C GLY A 447 40.66 59.53 -7.00
N PRO A 448 41.75 58.74 -7.10
CA PRO A 448 42.13 57.78 -6.07
C PRO A 448 42.44 58.47 -4.73
N ASN A 449 41.76 58.06 -3.66
CA ASN A 449 41.95 58.59 -2.31
C ASN A 449 41.88 57.48 -1.23
N GLU A 450 42.15 57.84 0.03
CA GLU A 450 42.12 56.89 1.15
C GLU A 450 40.70 56.37 1.45
N GLU A 451 39.68 57.20 1.26
CA GLU A 451 38.27 56.84 1.49
C GLU A 451 37.81 55.69 0.57
N ILE A 452 38.22 55.70 -0.70
CA ILE A 452 37.97 54.61 -1.66
C ILE A 452 38.65 53.32 -1.18
N GLY A 453 39.86 53.42 -0.61
CA GLY A 453 40.57 52.28 -0.03
C GLY A 453 39.82 51.66 1.15
N GLN A 454 39.39 52.48 2.11
CA GLN A 454 38.62 52.04 3.28
C GLN A 454 37.27 51.43 2.88
N TRP A 455 36.56 52.04 1.92
CA TRP A 455 35.32 51.52 1.38
C TRP A 455 35.51 50.15 0.70
N PHE A 456 36.57 49.99 -0.09
CA PHE A 456 36.91 48.72 -0.74
C PHE A 456 37.19 47.63 0.30
N GLU A 457 38.02 47.92 1.31
CA GLU A 457 38.37 46.98 2.36
C GLU A 457 37.14 46.55 3.17
N TRP A 458 36.24 47.49 3.49
CA TRP A 458 34.99 47.20 4.17
C TRP A 458 34.09 46.25 3.37
N TRP A 459 33.93 46.48 2.05
CA TRP A 459 33.16 45.59 1.19
C TRP A 459 33.77 44.18 1.11
N ARG A 460 35.10 44.09 0.99
CA ARG A 460 35.82 42.82 0.91
C ARG A 460 35.74 42.03 2.22
N ASP A 461 35.93 42.69 3.35
CA ASP A 461 36.20 42.04 4.63
C ASP A 461 35.01 42.03 5.59
N GLY A 462 34.12 43.02 5.53
CA GLY A 462 33.04 43.23 6.51
C GLY A 462 31.63 42.84 6.05
N VAL A 463 31.36 42.83 4.74
CA VAL A 463 29.97 42.66 4.23
C VAL A 463 29.57 41.19 4.05
N PHE A 464 30.49 40.36 3.57
CA PHE A 464 30.20 38.97 3.18
C PHE A 464 30.58 37.97 4.27
N PRO A 465 29.74 36.95 4.55
CA PRO A 465 30.13 35.81 5.38
C PRO A 465 31.34 35.07 4.79
N ALA A 466 32.16 34.43 5.65
CA ALA A 466 33.39 33.73 5.23
C ALA A 466 33.17 32.75 4.06
N GLU A 467 32.12 31.93 4.14
CA GLU A 467 31.77 30.93 3.11
C GLU A 467 31.49 31.51 1.72
N ILE A 468 31.05 32.77 1.65
CA ILE A 468 30.78 33.48 0.38
C ILE A 468 32.00 34.28 -0.04
N LYS A 469 32.70 34.91 0.92
CA LYS A 469 33.94 35.64 0.69
C LYS A 469 35.05 34.76 0.10
N GLU A 470 35.13 33.50 0.53
CA GLU A 470 36.13 32.53 0.05
C GLU A 470 35.83 31.97 -1.35
N LEU A 471 34.69 32.33 -1.96
CA LEU A 471 34.38 31.88 -3.31
C LEU A 471 35.26 32.59 -4.34
N ASN A 472 35.92 31.82 -5.22
CA ASN A 472 36.74 32.35 -6.31
C ASN A 472 36.01 33.40 -7.15
N ALA A 473 34.73 33.15 -7.48
CA ALA A 473 33.93 34.10 -8.26
C ALA A 473 33.80 35.48 -7.57
N ILE A 474 33.72 35.52 -6.24
CA ILE A 474 33.64 36.78 -5.48
C ILE A 474 35.04 37.43 -5.40
N GLN A 475 36.09 36.64 -5.20
CA GLN A 475 37.47 37.13 -5.16
C GLN A 475 37.92 37.74 -6.49
N GLU A 476 37.55 37.12 -7.60
CA GLU A 476 37.82 37.61 -8.96
C GLU A 476 37.18 38.98 -9.19
N GLU A 477 35.94 39.20 -8.71
CA GLU A 477 35.30 40.51 -8.81
C GLU A 477 36.03 41.58 -7.97
N PHE A 478 36.51 41.24 -6.78
CA PHE A 478 37.33 42.17 -6.00
C PHE A 478 38.70 42.44 -6.64
N GLU A 479 39.33 41.45 -7.27
CA GLU A 479 40.59 41.66 -8.01
C GLU A 479 40.37 42.61 -9.20
N LYS A 480 39.27 42.46 -9.95
CA LYS A 480 38.90 43.42 -11.02
C LYS A 480 38.78 44.85 -10.48
N GLY A 481 38.13 45.02 -9.32
CA GLY A 481 38.05 46.31 -8.64
C GLY A 481 39.41 46.86 -8.24
N HIS A 482 40.28 45.99 -7.72
CA HIS A 482 41.65 46.34 -7.32
C HIS A 482 42.52 46.73 -8.54
N GLU A 483 42.40 46.02 -9.66
CA GLU A 483 43.03 46.38 -10.93
C GLU A 483 42.53 47.73 -11.45
N MET A 484 41.24 48.02 -11.33
CA MET A 484 40.67 49.32 -11.71
C MET A 484 41.27 50.47 -10.87
N ILE A 485 41.46 50.29 -9.57
CA ILE A 485 42.14 51.25 -8.69
C ILE A 485 43.63 51.41 -9.09
N LYS A 486 44.35 50.29 -9.34
CA LYS A 486 45.75 50.33 -9.82
C LYS A 486 45.89 51.09 -11.13
N ASN A 487 44.96 50.89 -12.06
CA ASN A 487 44.95 51.58 -13.35
C ASN A 487 44.66 53.07 -13.16
N ALA A 488 43.72 53.43 -12.28
CA ALA A 488 43.43 54.83 -11.95
C ALA A 488 44.67 55.56 -11.39
N LEU A 489 45.40 54.90 -10.48
CA LEU A 489 46.65 55.41 -9.91
C LEU A 489 47.75 55.59 -10.97
N ARG A 490 47.84 54.69 -11.96
CA ARG A 490 48.80 54.79 -13.07
C ARG A 490 48.47 55.93 -14.04
N LEU A 491 47.19 56.22 -14.26
CA LEU A 491 46.71 57.24 -15.20
C LEU A 491 46.85 58.67 -14.66
N GLY A 492 46.95 58.86 -13.34
CA GLY A 492 47.22 60.18 -12.73
C GLY A 492 46.20 61.23 -13.19
N GLU A 493 46.63 62.38 -13.70
CA GLU A 493 45.71 63.45 -14.18
C GLU A 493 44.80 63.03 -15.37
N LYS A 494 45.01 61.86 -15.98
CA LYS A 494 44.19 61.33 -17.09
C LYS A 494 43.18 60.26 -16.65
N VAL A 495 42.73 60.26 -15.37
CA VAL A 495 41.77 59.25 -14.84
C VAL A 495 40.48 59.15 -15.67
N GLY A 496 40.05 60.23 -16.33
CA GLY A 496 38.87 60.23 -17.20
C GLY A 496 38.93 59.27 -18.40
N ASN A 497 40.11 58.74 -18.74
CA ASN A 497 40.29 57.73 -19.79
C ASN A 497 40.21 56.28 -19.27
N LEU A 498 39.80 56.07 -18.01
CA LEU A 498 39.55 54.73 -17.47
C LEU A 498 38.44 54.03 -18.28
N PRO A 499 38.69 52.81 -18.79
CA PRO A 499 37.67 52.05 -19.49
C PRO A 499 36.49 51.81 -18.56
N ALA A 500 35.28 52.05 -19.05
CA ALA A 500 34.06 51.77 -18.30
C ALA A 500 33.99 50.26 -18.00
N PRO A 501 33.51 49.87 -16.80
CA PRO A 501 33.32 48.46 -16.49
C PRO A 501 32.35 47.86 -17.52
N GLU A 502 32.71 46.69 -18.05
CA GLU A 502 31.86 45.97 -19.00
C GLU A 502 30.52 45.67 -18.33
N SER A 503 29.47 46.39 -18.72
CA SER A 503 28.12 46.02 -18.37
C SER A 503 27.80 44.72 -19.10
N PRO A 504 27.02 43.79 -18.51
CA PRO A 504 26.52 42.64 -19.25
C PRO A 504 25.52 43.13 -20.30
N SER A 505 26.04 43.57 -21.45
CA SER A 505 25.27 43.73 -22.66
C SER A 505 24.83 42.34 -23.07
N VAL A 506 23.52 42.10 -23.10
CA VAL A 506 22.93 40.98 -23.83
C VAL A 506 23.32 41.17 -25.29
N SER A 507 24.43 40.58 -25.69
CA SER A 507 24.91 40.56 -27.06
C SER A 507 23.96 39.67 -27.87
N SER A 508 22.92 40.27 -28.41
CA SER A 508 22.21 39.75 -29.58
C SER A 508 23.17 39.81 -30.76
N HIS A 509 24.00 38.78 -30.93
CA HIS A 509 24.69 38.56 -32.19
C HIS A 509 23.68 38.02 -33.21
N PRO A 510 23.42 38.71 -34.33
CA PRO A 510 22.75 38.09 -35.47
C PRO A 510 23.76 37.14 -36.13
N VAL A 511 23.63 35.85 -35.87
CA VAL A 511 24.37 34.81 -36.59
C VAL A 511 23.85 34.77 -38.02
N LYS A 512 24.67 35.20 -38.99
CA LYS A 512 24.48 34.85 -40.40
C LYS A 512 24.88 33.38 -40.62
N PRO A 513 24.21 32.67 -41.55
CA PRO A 513 24.19 31.22 -41.57
C PRO A 513 25.47 30.64 -42.20
N ALA A 514 26.12 29.74 -41.47
CA ALA A 514 27.18 28.90 -42.01
C ALA A 514 26.61 27.58 -42.53
N THR A 515 27.13 27.21 -43.69
CA THR A 515 26.79 26.15 -44.62
C THR A 515 26.63 24.77 -44.00
N VAL A 516 25.60 24.06 -44.47
CA VAL A 516 25.21 22.68 -44.16
C VAL A 516 26.35 21.69 -44.46
N GLN A 517 26.65 20.81 -43.49
CA GLN A 517 27.16 19.46 -43.74
C GLN A 517 26.16 18.44 -43.16
N PRO A 518 25.95 17.29 -43.83
CA PRO A 518 24.87 16.36 -43.48
C PRO A 518 25.22 15.52 -42.23
N PRO A 519 24.24 15.25 -41.34
CA PRO A 519 24.48 14.45 -40.15
C PRO A 519 24.52 12.95 -40.45
N LYS A 520 25.49 12.26 -39.82
CA LYS A 520 25.51 10.81 -39.64
C LYS A 520 24.35 10.38 -38.73
N LYS A 521 23.71 9.29 -39.11
CA LYS A 521 22.56 8.63 -38.48
C LYS A 521 22.83 8.25 -37.02
N VAL A 522 21.97 8.71 -36.10
CA VAL A 522 21.74 8.07 -34.79
C VAL A 522 20.23 8.11 -34.48
N GLN A 523 19.65 6.91 -34.57
CA GLN A 523 18.60 6.28 -33.75
C GLN A 523 17.41 7.11 -33.23
N ALA A 524 16.23 6.59 -33.56
CA ALA A 524 14.88 7.07 -33.27
C ALA A 524 14.70 7.56 -31.81
N ALA A 525 14.50 8.86 -31.66
CA ALA A 525 13.80 9.42 -30.51
C ALA A 525 12.29 9.25 -30.76
N GLU A 526 11.57 8.77 -29.76
CA GLU A 526 10.11 8.83 -29.71
C GLU A 526 9.68 10.28 -29.98
N GLU A 527 8.83 10.46 -30.99
CA GLU A 527 8.27 11.76 -31.34
C GLU A 527 7.44 12.26 -30.14
N VAL A 528 7.95 13.26 -29.41
CA VAL A 528 7.18 14.02 -28.41
C VAL A 528 5.98 14.59 -29.15
N SER A 529 4.78 14.10 -28.84
CA SER A 529 3.59 14.50 -29.55
C SER A 529 3.34 15.99 -29.27
N PHE A 530 2.86 16.75 -30.27
CA PHE A 530 2.46 18.15 -30.09
C PHE A 530 1.51 18.33 -28.88
N ARG A 531 0.70 17.31 -28.60
CA ARG A 531 -0.15 17.24 -27.41
C ARG A 531 0.64 17.28 -26.10
N ASP A 532 1.72 16.52 -25.98
CA ASP A 532 2.53 16.45 -24.75
C ASP A 532 3.15 17.82 -24.46
N ARG A 533 3.56 18.55 -25.51
CA ARG A 533 4.08 19.91 -25.42
C ARG A 533 3.04 20.92 -24.89
N VAL A 534 1.77 20.75 -25.27
CA VAL A 534 0.66 21.57 -24.77
C VAL A 534 0.30 21.21 -23.33
N GLU A 535 0.37 19.92 -22.98
CA GLU A 535 0.14 19.43 -21.62
C GLU A 535 1.23 19.93 -20.65
N ASP A 536 2.51 19.82 -21.03
CA ASP A 536 3.64 20.36 -20.28
C ASP A 536 3.52 21.87 -20.06
N TRP A 537 3.14 22.63 -21.10
CA TRP A 537 2.92 24.07 -20.95
C TRP A 537 1.73 24.41 -20.03
N CYS A 538 0.66 23.60 -20.06
CA CYS A 538 -0.44 23.76 -19.10
C CYS A 538 0.03 23.51 -17.66
N ILE A 539 0.87 22.49 -17.45
CA ILE A 539 1.47 22.19 -16.15
C ILE A 539 2.39 23.32 -15.68
N GLU A 540 3.19 23.90 -16.58
CA GLU A 540 4.07 25.04 -16.29
C GLU A 540 3.27 26.30 -15.89
N ASN A 541 2.09 26.51 -16.48
CA ASN A 541 1.25 27.69 -16.28
C ASN A 541 0.07 27.48 -15.30
N ASP A 542 0.12 26.43 -14.47
CA ASP A 542 -0.89 26.12 -13.44
C ASP A 542 -2.32 25.92 -13.99
N LEU A 543 -2.42 25.35 -15.19
CA LEU A 543 -3.66 24.97 -15.85
C LEU A 543 -3.85 23.44 -15.81
N GLN A 544 -5.06 22.99 -15.53
CA GLN A 544 -5.43 21.58 -15.64
C GLN A 544 -5.82 21.25 -17.08
N PHE A 545 -5.26 20.16 -17.62
CA PHE A 545 -5.58 19.62 -18.94
C PHE A 545 -6.39 18.32 -18.79
N VAL A 546 -7.73 18.40 -18.90
CA VAL A 546 -8.64 17.28 -18.57
C VAL A 546 -9.38 16.79 -19.83
N PRO A 547 -9.29 15.50 -20.22
CA PRO A 547 -10.04 14.98 -21.36
C PRO A 547 -11.55 14.90 -21.07
N GLU A 548 -12.37 15.54 -21.91
CA GLU A 548 -13.83 15.62 -21.73
C GLU A 548 -14.53 14.46 -22.47
N LYS A 549 -14.76 13.34 -21.77
CA LYS A 549 -15.33 12.11 -22.37
C LYS A 549 -16.82 12.19 -22.71
N LYS A 550 -17.53 13.25 -22.30
CA LYS A 550 -19.00 13.38 -22.40
C LYS A 550 -19.50 14.11 -23.64
N VAL A 551 -18.62 14.76 -24.42
CA VAL A 551 -19.00 15.58 -25.58
C VAL A 551 -18.20 15.12 -26.80
N LEU A 552 -18.89 14.52 -27.77
CA LEU A 552 -18.29 14.16 -29.06
C LEU A 552 -18.28 15.40 -29.97
N HIS A 553 -17.12 15.76 -30.50
CA HIS A 553 -16.97 16.81 -31.51
C HIS A 553 -16.50 16.21 -32.82
N SER A 554 -16.97 16.72 -33.96
CA SER A 554 -16.72 16.16 -35.29
C SER A 554 -15.24 16.22 -35.71
N ALA A 555 -14.43 17.06 -35.07
CA ALA A 555 -13.02 17.27 -35.40
C ALA A 555 -12.02 16.51 -34.49
N GLY A 556 -12.47 15.77 -33.47
CA GLY A 556 -11.59 14.99 -32.58
C GLY A 556 -11.99 15.02 -31.09
N PRO A 557 -11.19 14.37 -30.21
CA PRO A 557 -11.42 14.39 -28.77
C PRO A 557 -11.21 15.80 -28.19
N LEU A 558 -12.13 16.23 -27.32
CA LEU A 558 -12.07 17.53 -26.64
C LEU A 558 -11.30 17.42 -25.31
N TYR A 559 -10.50 18.43 -25.04
CA TYR A 559 -9.76 18.63 -23.81
C TYR A 559 -10.21 19.93 -23.15
N ARG A 560 -10.30 19.95 -21.83
CA ARG A 560 -10.65 21.12 -21.04
C ARG A 560 -9.38 21.69 -20.43
N VAL A 561 -9.11 22.96 -20.69
CA VAL A 561 -8.03 23.73 -20.06
C VAL A 561 -8.65 24.66 -19.02
N THR A 562 -8.37 24.46 -17.74
CA THR A 562 -8.99 25.24 -16.64
C THR A 562 -7.99 25.62 -15.56
N ALA A 563 -8.10 26.84 -15.04
CA ALA A 563 -7.36 27.29 -13.86
C ALA A 563 -8.07 26.96 -12.53
N GLN A 564 -9.31 26.44 -12.55
CA GLN A 564 -10.07 26.06 -11.34
C GLN A 564 -9.74 24.64 -10.88
N GLY A 565 -9.46 24.46 -9.58
CA GLY A 565 -9.11 23.16 -8.98
C GLY A 565 -10.24 22.12 -8.97
N ASN A 566 -11.48 22.49 -9.32
CA ASN A 566 -12.64 21.60 -9.34
C ASN A 566 -12.85 20.86 -10.68
N GLY A 567 -11.99 21.11 -11.69
CA GLY A 567 -12.11 20.52 -13.03
C GLY A 567 -13.34 20.99 -13.83
N LYS A 568 -14.09 21.98 -13.35
CA LYS A 568 -15.28 22.57 -14.00
C LYS A 568 -14.96 24.02 -14.41
N GLY A 569 -15.57 24.49 -15.50
CA GLY A 569 -15.20 25.79 -16.10
C GLY A 569 -13.95 25.70 -16.98
N GLY A 570 -13.47 26.83 -17.48
CA GLY A 570 -12.37 26.90 -18.45
C GLY A 570 -12.78 26.67 -19.91
N VAL A 571 -11.79 26.68 -20.80
CA VAL A 571 -11.96 26.61 -22.25
C VAL A 571 -11.84 25.18 -22.76
N LEU A 572 -12.65 24.82 -23.75
CA LEU A 572 -12.55 23.52 -24.43
C LEU A 572 -11.66 23.67 -25.66
N VAL A 573 -10.66 22.81 -25.80
CA VAL A 573 -9.71 22.79 -26.92
C VAL A 573 -9.72 21.43 -27.62
N TYR A 574 -9.45 21.43 -28.92
CA TYR A 574 -9.17 20.20 -29.66
C TYR A 574 -7.98 20.40 -30.60
N PHE A 575 -7.35 19.30 -30.99
CA PHE A 575 -6.22 19.28 -31.92
C PHE A 575 -6.70 19.01 -33.34
N ARG A 576 -6.25 19.82 -34.31
CA ARG A 576 -6.43 19.56 -35.74
C ARG A 576 -5.05 19.57 -36.41
N GLY A 577 -4.41 18.41 -36.49
CA GLY A 577 -3.00 18.30 -36.90
C GLY A 577 -2.08 18.94 -35.84
N GLU A 578 -1.20 19.85 -36.26
CA GLU A 578 -0.28 20.61 -35.39
C GLU A 578 -0.88 21.95 -34.89
N ARG A 579 -2.20 22.15 -35.04
CA ARG A 579 -2.87 23.38 -34.59
C ARG A 579 -3.82 23.10 -33.43
N LEU A 580 -3.76 23.98 -32.43
CA LEU A 580 -4.67 23.98 -31.28
C LEU A 580 -5.86 24.91 -31.57
N VAL A 581 -7.08 24.43 -31.39
CA VAL A 581 -8.30 25.24 -31.59
C VAL A 581 -9.09 25.30 -30.29
N ALA A 582 -9.36 26.50 -29.80
CA ALA A 582 -10.18 26.75 -28.63
C ALA A 582 -11.64 27.07 -29.01
N LEU A 583 -12.59 26.54 -28.24
CA LEU A 583 -14.02 26.78 -28.39
C LEU A 583 -14.47 27.80 -27.34
N GLN A 584 -14.78 29.01 -27.79
CA GLN A 584 -15.29 30.09 -26.93
C GLN A 584 -16.82 30.13 -26.96
N SER A 585 -17.47 30.17 -25.79
CA SER A 585 -18.91 30.43 -25.67
C SER A 585 -19.12 31.85 -25.16
N ARG A 586 -19.73 32.71 -25.98
CA ARG A 586 -20.06 34.08 -25.60
C ARG A 586 -21.49 34.11 -25.06
N GLY A 587 -21.63 34.32 -23.75
CA GLY A 587 -22.90 34.69 -23.10
C GLY A 587 -24.12 33.83 -23.45
N GLY A 588 -24.13 32.56 -23.05
CA GLY A 588 -25.35 31.72 -23.05
C GLY A 588 -25.87 31.28 -24.42
N ALA A 589 -25.23 31.64 -25.53
CA ALA A 589 -25.58 31.13 -26.86
C ALA A 589 -25.08 29.68 -27.06
N ARG A 590 -25.89 28.86 -27.74
CA ARG A 590 -25.56 27.47 -28.14
C ARG A 590 -24.46 27.39 -29.21
N GLU A 591 -24.08 28.51 -29.82
CA GLU A 591 -23.05 28.59 -30.85
C GLU A 591 -21.67 28.83 -30.21
N LYS A 592 -20.74 27.90 -30.44
CA LYS A 592 -19.35 28.00 -29.97
C LYS A 592 -18.50 28.51 -31.12
N MET A 593 -17.79 29.62 -30.91
CA MET A 593 -16.87 30.17 -31.91
C MET A 593 -15.53 29.45 -31.82
N GLU A 594 -15.01 29.00 -32.97
CA GLU A 594 -13.69 28.38 -33.07
C GLU A 594 -12.62 29.48 -33.16
N VAL A 595 -11.67 29.47 -32.22
CA VAL A 595 -10.52 30.37 -32.21
C VAL A 595 -9.27 29.51 -32.43
N GLY A 596 -8.59 29.72 -33.55
CA GLY A 596 -7.30 29.08 -33.83
C GLY A 596 -6.22 29.70 -32.95
N ILE A 597 -5.48 28.88 -32.22
CA ILE A 597 -4.35 29.29 -31.39
C ILE A 597 -3.06 28.94 -32.14
N GLU A 598 -2.29 29.97 -32.51
CA GLU A 598 -0.94 29.82 -33.05
C GLU A 598 0.03 29.50 -31.90
N TRP A 599 0.33 28.22 -31.71
CA TRP A 599 1.12 27.73 -30.57
C TRP A 599 2.60 28.19 -30.57
N GLU A 600 3.14 28.50 -31.75
CA GLU A 600 4.53 28.95 -31.90
C GLU A 600 4.74 30.42 -31.49
N GLY A 601 3.67 31.23 -31.42
CA GLY A 601 3.73 32.62 -30.95
C GLY A 601 3.41 32.76 -29.47
N GLU A 602 4.11 33.66 -28.76
CA GLU A 602 3.79 34.02 -27.37
C GLU A 602 2.36 34.56 -27.23
N GLU A 603 1.91 35.36 -28.21
CA GLU A 603 0.55 35.92 -28.25
C GLU A 603 -0.53 34.82 -28.26
N GLY A 604 -0.31 33.70 -28.96
CA GLY A 604 -1.26 32.59 -28.99
C GLY A 604 -1.37 31.86 -27.65
N ARG A 605 -0.24 31.73 -26.94
CA ARG A 605 -0.19 31.13 -25.60
C ARG A 605 -0.86 32.02 -24.56
N ASP A 606 -0.65 33.33 -24.64
CA ASP A 606 -1.31 34.31 -23.77
C ASP A 606 -2.83 34.36 -24.00
N VAL A 607 -3.29 34.19 -25.24
CA VAL A 607 -4.72 34.05 -25.55
C VAL A 607 -5.30 32.80 -24.90
N LEU A 608 -4.62 31.66 -24.98
CA LEU A 608 -5.07 30.43 -24.31
C LEU A 608 -5.07 30.58 -22.78
N LEU A 609 -4.05 31.23 -22.22
CA LEU A 609 -3.96 31.54 -20.79
C LEU A 609 -5.16 32.41 -20.38
N GLY A 610 -5.38 33.54 -21.04
CA GLY A 610 -6.52 34.42 -20.76
C GLY A 610 -7.88 33.71 -20.84
N MET A 611 -8.05 32.80 -21.81
CA MET A 611 -9.27 31.99 -21.94
C MET A 611 -9.43 30.95 -20.81
N ALA A 612 -8.35 30.31 -20.38
CA ALA A 612 -8.36 29.32 -19.31
C ALA A 612 -8.66 29.93 -17.93
N TRP A 613 -8.34 31.21 -17.74
CA TRP A 613 -8.68 32.00 -16.55
C TRP A 613 -10.06 32.69 -16.64
N SER A 614 -10.77 32.57 -17.76
CA SER A 614 -12.12 33.16 -17.91
C SER A 614 -13.12 32.51 -16.93
N GLY A 615 -13.68 33.33 -16.03
CA GLY A 615 -14.61 32.86 -14.99
C GLY A 615 -13.97 32.42 -13.67
N VAL A 616 -12.65 32.56 -13.52
CA VAL A 616 -11.96 32.46 -12.22
C VAL A 616 -11.94 33.85 -11.59
N LYS A 617 -12.62 34.03 -10.44
CA LYS A 617 -12.59 35.26 -9.66
C LYS A 617 -11.49 35.22 -8.61
#